data_AF-A0A411DLE8-F1
#
_entry.id   AF-A0A411DLE8-F1
#
_cell.length_a   1.000
_cell.length_b   1.000
_cell.length_c   1.000
_cell.angle_alpha   90.00
_cell.angle_beta   90.00
_cell.angle_gamma   90.00
#
_symmetry.space_group_name_H-M   'P 1'
#
loop_
_entity.id
_entity.type
_entity.pdbx_description
1 polymer ?
#
loop_
_entity_poly.entity_id
_entity_poly.type
_entity_poly.pdbx_seq_one_letter_code
_entity_poly.pdbx_strand_id
1 'polypeptide(L)'
;MKKSFYLRLALSVILLMHSVISIFSGDVNDFGHAYLDRLGFSPAGIYIAWAIKLTHLLSVPLLWIDQFIKPVAVCNILIFISGIYYVHWQNGWFVVGGGTNGIEFNVLLIFCFFNLLYPEVSLHFMNKNKS
;
A
#
# COMPACT_ATOMS: atom_id res chain seq x y z
N MET A 1 8.71 21.00 13.01
CA MET A 1 8.14 20.68 11.67
C MET A 1 8.17 19.17 11.47
N LYS A 2 7.11 18.57 10.92
CA LYS A 2 7.08 17.12 10.66
C LYS A 2 7.87 16.81 9.39
N LYS A 3 8.82 15.87 9.45
CA LYS A 3 9.52 15.38 8.26
C LYS A 3 8.53 14.67 7.32
N SER A 4 8.71 14.88 6.01
CA SER A 4 7.90 14.25 4.95
C SER A 4 6.39 14.52 5.10
N PHE A 5 6.01 15.73 5.54
CA PHE A 5 4.61 16.11 5.79
C PHE A 5 3.69 15.82 4.59
N TYR A 6 4.04 16.30 3.39
CA TYR A 6 3.21 16.10 2.19
C TYR A 6 3.06 14.62 1.81
N LEU A 7 4.13 13.84 1.97
CA LEU A 7 4.10 12.40 1.71
C LEU A 7 3.16 11.68 2.68
N ARG A 8 3.25 12.02 3.98
CA ARG A 8 2.33 11.48 5.00
C ARG A 8 0.89 11.86 4.71
N LEU A 9 0.63 13.13 4.35
CA LEU A 9 -0.70 13.60 4.01
C LEU A 9 -1.27 12.86 2.79
N ALA A 10 -0.50 12.73 1.71
CA ALA A 10 -0.92 12.02 0.51
C ALA A 10 -1.23 10.54 0.79
N LEU A 11 -0.33 9.84 1.51
CA LEU A 11 -0.55 8.45 1.91
C LEU A 11 -1.77 8.31 2.83
N SER A 12 -1.96 9.21 3.80
CA SER A 12 -3.15 9.22 4.66
C SER A 12 -4.44 9.33 3.85
N VAL A 13 -4.51 10.26 2.89
CA VAL A 13 -5.71 10.43 2.04
C VAL A 13 -5.98 9.18 1.20
N ILE A 14 -4.94 8.64 0.54
CA ILE A 14 -5.07 7.44 -0.30
C ILE A 14 -5.55 6.25 0.51
N LEU A 15 -4.89 5.94 1.64
CA LEU A 15 -5.25 4.81 2.50
C LEU A 15 -6.65 4.98 3.10
N LEU A 16 -6.99 6.21 3.51
CA LEU A 16 -8.31 6.51 4.07
C LEU A 16 -9.40 6.29 3.04
N MET A 17 -9.30 6.90 1.85
CA MET A 17 -10.30 6.76 0.79
C MET A 17 -10.41 5.31 0.34
N HIS A 18 -9.28 4.63 0.15
CA HIS A 18 -9.25 3.23 -0.26
C HIS A 18 -9.85 2.30 0.79
N SER A 19 -9.80 2.65 2.08
CA SER A 19 -10.36 1.82 3.15
C SER A 19 -11.83 2.12 3.39
N VAL A 20 -12.14 3.39 3.70
CA VAL A 20 -13.47 3.85 4.11
C VAL A 20 -14.51 3.52 3.04
N ILE A 21 -14.23 3.85 1.78
CA ILE A 21 -15.19 3.62 0.70
C ILE A 21 -15.48 2.12 0.55
N SER A 22 -14.44 1.27 0.51
CA SER A 22 -14.63 -0.18 0.37
C SER A 22 -15.36 -0.83 1.55
N ILE A 23 -15.21 -0.26 2.76
CA ILE A 23 -15.93 -0.74 3.95
C ILE A 23 -17.41 -0.40 3.85
N PHE A 24 -17.75 0.83 3.46
CA PHE A 24 -19.14 1.28 3.36
C PHE A 24 -19.88 0.71 2.14
N SER A 25 -19.19 0.45 1.03
CA SER A 25 -19.78 -0.21 -0.15
C SER A 25 -20.01 -1.71 0.06
N GLY A 26 -19.34 -2.33 1.03
CA GLY A 26 -19.36 -3.78 1.23
C GLY A 26 -18.32 -4.55 0.41
N ASP A 27 -17.51 -3.86 -0.41
CA ASP A 27 -16.50 -4.48 -1.29
C ASP A 27 -15.47 -5.32 -0.53
N VAL A 28 -15.23 -5.03 0.77
CA VAL A 28 -14.35 -5.86 1.61
C VAL A 28 -14.90 -7.29 1.75
N ASN A 29 -16.21 -7.44 1.90
CA ASN A 29 -16.85 -8.74 2.06
C ASN A 29 -16.81 -9.52 0.75
N ASP A 30 -17.11 -8.85 -0.36
CA ASP A 30 -17.04 -9.45 -1.70
C ASP A 30 -15.61 -9.85 -2.05
N PHE A 31 -14.62 -9.02 -1.72
CA PHE A 31 -13.21 -9.38 -1.90
C PHE A 31 -12.82 -10.62 -1.07
N GLY A 32 -13.34 -10.76 0.14
CA GLY A 32 -13.12 -11.94 0.97
C GLY A 32 -13.75 -13.21 0.39
N HIS A 33 -15.08 -13.17 0.19
CA HIS A 33 -15.87 -14.36 -0.15
C HIS A 33 -15.90 -14.69 -1.64
N ALA A 34 -16.01 -13.68 -2.51
CA ALA A 34 -16.12 -13.90 -3.94
C ALA A 34 -14.74 -14.06 -4.61
N TYR A 35 -13.69 -13.46 -4.02
CA TYR A 35 -12.35 -13.48 -4.61
C TYR A 35 -11.36 -14.37 -3.84
N LEU A 36 -11.01 -14.01 -2.60
CA LEU A 36 -9.95 -14.72 -1.85
C LEU A 36 -10.31 -16.17 -1.56
N ASP A 37 -11.55 -16.45 -1.18
CA ASP A 37 -12.00 -17.82 -0.93
C ASP A 37 -11.85 -18.70 -2.20
N ARG A 38 -12.11 -18.14 -3.39
CA ARG A 38 -11.92 -18.85 -4.67
C ARG A 38 -10.46 -19.06 -5.06
N LEU A 39 -9.56 -18.22 -4.55
CA LEU A 39 -8.11 -18.39 -4.71
C LEU A 39 -7.52 -19.47 -3.78
N GLY A 40 -8.36 -20.12 -2.95
CA GLY A 40 -7.94 -21.18 -2.04
C GLY A 40 -7.73 -20.73 -0.60
N PHE A 41 -8.09 -19.50 -0.26
CA PHE A 41 -8.04 -19.01 1.12
C PHE A 41 -9.29 -19.37 1.93
N SER A 42 -10.26 -20.09 1.35
CA SER A 42 -11.48 -20.47 2.08
C SER A 42 -11.16 -21.34 3.29
N PRO A 43 -11.77 -21.09 4.47
CA PRO A 43 -12.80 -20.08 4.78
C PRO A 43 -12.24 -18.75 5.34
N ALA A 44 -10.93 -18.54 5.23
CA ALA A 44 -10.23 -17.41 5.81
C ALA A 44 -10.23 -16.13 4.95
N GLY A 45 -10.75 -16.15 3.72
CA GLY A 45 -10.70 -15.01 2.79
C GLY A 45 -11.31 -13.74 3.38
N ILE A 46 -12.44 -13.86 4.09
CA ILE A 46 -13.07 -12.72 4.77
C ILE A 46 -12.17 -12.09 5.84
N TYR A 47 -11.50 -12.90 6.66
CA TYR A 47 -10.62 -12.39 7.71
C TYR A 47 -9.38 -11.72 7.12
N ILE A 48 -8.83 -12.27 6.03
CA ILE A 48 -7.70 -11.68 5.31
C ILE A 48 -8.10 -10.33 4.69
N ALA A 49 -9.26 -10.26 4.03
CA ALA A 49 -9.78 -9.02 3.44
C ALA A 49 -9.94 -7.91 4.49
N TRP A 50 -10.54 -8.24 5.63
CA TRP A 50 -10.70 -7.31 6.75
C TRP A 50 -9.36 -6.94 7.39
N ALA A 51 -8.44 -7.88 7.56
CA ALA A 51 -7.10 -7.58 8.10
C ALA A 51 -6.34 -6.59 7.21
N ILE A 52 -6.38 -6.77 5.89
CA ILE A 52 -5.80 -5.83 4.92
C ILE A 52 -6.42 -4.44 5.09
N LYS A 53 -7.75 -4.36 5.14
CA LYS A 53 -8.46 -3.08 5.15
C LYS A 53 -8.35 -2.32 6.46
N LEU A 54 -8.41 -3.03 7.59
CA LEU A 54 -8.15 -2.44 8.90
C LEU A 54 -6.69 -1.99 9.01
N THR A 55 -5.73 -2.71 8.42
CA THR A 55 -4.33 -2.27 8.39
C THR A 55 -4.19 -0.94 7.65
N HIS A 56 -4.80 -0.79 6.46
CA HIS A 56 -4.80 0.50 5.75
C HIS A 56 -5.47 1.62 6.57
N LEU A 57 -6.63 1.35 7.17
CA LEU A 57 -7.36 2.34 7.96
C LEU A 57 -6.57 2.80 9.20
N LEU A 58 -6.03 1.85 9.98
CA LEU A 58 -5.24 2.14 11.18
C LEU A 58 -3.90 2.81 10.83
N SER A 59 -3.36 2.56 9.64
CA SER A 59 -2.15 3.23 9.18
C SER A 59 -2.32 4.75 9.08
N VAL A 60 -3.54 5.26 8.84
CA VAL A 60 -3.80 6.70 8.69
C VAL A 60 -3.36 7.51 9.91
N PRO A 61 -3.87 7.27 11.14
CA PRO A 61 -3.38 7.98 12.32
C PRO A 61 -1.93 7.62 12.68
N LEU A 62 -1.53 6.35 12.48
CA LEU A 62 -0.19 5.88 12.84
C LEU A 62 0.92 6.51 11.97
N LEU A 63 0.62 6.89 10.72
CA LEU A 63 1.51 7.66 9.85
C LEU A 63 1.88 9.02 10.43
N TRP A 64 1.18 9.53 11.45
CA TRP A 64 1.50 10.80 12.10
C TRP A 64 2.34 10.63 13.37
N ILE A 65 2.56 9.40 13.82
CA ILE A 65 3.30 9.08 15.04
C ILE A 65 4.61 8.37 14.66
N ASP A 66 5.75 9.03 14.90
CA ASP A 66 7.03 8.59 14.30
C ASP A 66 7.48 7.19 14.70
N GLN A 67 7.19 6.77 15.93
CA GLN A 67 7.53 5.43 16.43
C GLN A 67 6.85 4.30 15.65
N PHE A 68 5.72 4.57 14.98
CA PHE A 68 4.96 3.57 14.25
C PHE A 68 5.25 3.55 12.74
N ILE A 69 6.10 4.43 12.22
CA ILE A 69 6.38 4.50 10.78
C ILE A 69 6.96 3.18 10.26
N LYS A 70 7.89 2.58 11.01
CA LYS A 70 8.52 1.32 10.60
C LYS A 70 7.51 0.17 10.45
N PRO A 71 6.71 -0.19 11.48
CA PRO A 71 5.73 -1.26 11.33
C PRO A 71 4.65 -0.92 10.29
N VAL A 72 4.15 0.31 10.26
CA VAL A 72 3.16 0.75 9.26
C VAL A 72 3.67 0.55 7.84
N ALA A 73 4.89 1.02 7.55
CA ALA A 73 5.48 0.91 6.22
C ALA A 73 5.67 -0.56 5.80
N VAL A 74 6.22 -1.40 6.69
CA VAL A 74 6.43 -2.82 6.38
C VAL A 74 5.11 -3.53 6.09
N CYS A 75 4.08 -3.34 6.92
CA CYS A 75 2.78 -3.97 6.70
C CYS A 75 2.14 -3.55 5.37
N ASN A 76 2.14 -2.24 5.07
CA ASN A 76 1.55 -1.73 3.82
C ASN A 76 2.34 -2.22 2.59
N ILE A 77 3.67 -2.26 2.65
CA ILE A 77 4.51 -2.80 1.56
C ILE A 77 4.15 -4.26 1.28
N LEU A 78 4.02 -5.11 2.31
CA LEU A 78 3.64 -6.51 2.14
C LEU A 78 2.24 -6.65 1.53
N ILE A 79 1.30 -5.80 1.94
CA ILE A 79 -0.05 -5.76 1.36
C ILE A 79 0.01 -5.40 -0.12
N PHE A 80 0.74 -4.34 -0.52
CA PHE A 80 0.83 -3.96 -1.93
C PHE A 80 1.55 -4.98 -2.79
N ILE A 81 2.60 -5.63 -2.28
CA ILE A 81 3.26 -6.74 -2.98
C ILE A 81 2.26 -7.89 -3.19
N SER A 82 1.48 -8.21 -2.16
CA SER A 82 0.44 -9.25 -2.26
C SER A 82 -0.67 -8.84 -3.24
N GLY A 83 -1.09 -7.57 -3.23
CA GLY A 83 -2.05 -7.03 -4.20
C GLY A 83 -1.53 -7.10 -5.63
N ILE A 84 -0.25 -6.79 -5.86
CA ILE A 84 0.39 -6.98 -7.16
C ILE A 84 0.25 -8.44 -7.58
N TYR A 85 0.74 -9.37 -6.77
CA TYR A 85 0.78 -10.79 -7.14
C TYR A 85 -0.61 -11.39 -7.34
N TYR A 86 -1.51 -11.20 -6.38
CA TYR A 86 -2.81 -11.85 -6.38
C TYR A 86 -3.87 -11.12 -7.21
N VAL A 87 -3.78 -9.82 -7.43
CA VAL A 87 -4.88 -9.03 -8.05
C VAL A 87 -4.48 -8.42 -9.39
N HIS A 88 -3.31 -7.78 -9.44
CA HIS A 88 -2.98 -6.86 -10.54
C HIS A 88 -2.02 -7.42 -11.59
N TRP A 89 -1.24 -8.47 -11.27
CA TRP A 89 -0.15 -8.96 -12.11
C TRP A 89 -0.58 -9.28 -13.54
N GLN A 90 -1.72 -9.96 -13.68
CA GLN A 90 -2.27 -10.35 -14.98
C GLN A 90 -2.77 -9.16 -15.84
N ASN A 91 -3.00 -7.99 -15.23
CA ASN A 91 -3.48 -6.80 -15.92
C ASN A 91 -2.33 -5.93 -16.50
N GLY A 92 -1.08 -6.31 -16.25
CA GLY A 92 0.10 -5.58 -16.72
C GLY A 92 0.40 -4.32 -15.91
N TRP A 93 1.01 -3.33 -16.57
CA TRP A 93 1.58 -2.16 -15.89
C TRP A 93 0.56 -1.05 -15.56
N PHE A 94 -0.27 -0.68 -16.52
CA PHE A 94 -1.00 0.59 -16.50
C PHE A 94 -2.31 0.54 -15.69
N VAL A 95 -2.54 1.55 -14.85
CA VAL A 95 -3.84 1.80 -14.20
C VAL A 95 -4.78 2.52 -15.16
N VAL A 96 -4.27 3.45 -15.97
CA VAL A 96 -5.03 4.15 -17.03
C VAL A 96 -4.19 4.24 -18.31
N GLY A 97 -4.86 4.22 -19.48
CA GLY A 97 -4.21 4.39 -20.78
C GLY A 97 -4.01 3.05 -21.48
N GLY A 98 -2.76 2.58 -21.56
CA GLY A 98 -2.39 1.32 -22.23
C GLY A 98 -2.89 0.03 -21.54
N GLY A 99 -3.74 0.15 -20.54
CA GLY A 99 -4.31 -0.92 -19.73
C GLY A 99 -5.23 -0.36 -18.65
N THR A 100 -5.81 -1.24 -17.84
CA THR A 100 -6.60 -0.87 -16.66
C THR A 100 -6.23 -1.78 -15.50
N ASN A 101 -6.32 -1.26 -14.27
CA ASN A 101 -6.12 -2.04 -13.04
C ASN A 101 -4.74 -2.74 -12.94
N GLY A 102 -3.70 -2.18 -13.56
CA GLY A 102 -2.32 -2.66 -13.51
C GLY A 102 -1.56 -2.31 -12.23
N ILE A 103 -0.25 -2.59 -12.23
CA ILE A 103 0.60 -2.56 -11.02
C ILE A 103 1.24 -1.20 -10.69
N GLU A 104 1.26 -0.22 -11.60
CA GLU A 104 2.06 1.01 -11.47
C GLU A 104 1.80 1.78 -10.16
N PHE A 105 0.55 1.87 -9.72
CA PHE A 105 0.19 2.58 -8.51
C PHE A 105 0.66 1.84 -7.24
N ASN A 106 0.61 0.50 -7.25
CA ASN A 106 1.15 -0.30 -6.16
C ASN A 106 2.67 -0.11 -6.04
N VAL A 107 3.38 -0.10 -7.17
CA VAL A 107 4.83 0.17 -7.20
C VAL A 107 5.13 1.56 -6.63
N LEU A 108 4.39 2.59 -7.03
CA LEU A 108 4.53 3.93 -6.48
C LEU A 108 4.36 3.95 -4.96
N LEU A 109 3.28 3.34 -4.44
CA LEU A 109 3.01 3.31 -3.00
C LEU A 109 4.09 2.57 -2.21
N ILE A 110 4.60 1.45 -2.73
CA ILE A 110 5.72 0.73 -2.13
C ILE A 110 6.93 1.65 -1.96
N PHE A 111 7.31 2.39 -3.00
CA PHE A 111 8.45 3.31 -2.93
C PHE A 111 8.19 4.54 -2.05
N CYS A 112 6.95 5.04 -1.98
CA CYS A 112 6.55 6.05 -1.00
C CYS A 112 6.78 5.57 0.44
N PHE A 113 6.42 4.33 0.76
CA PHE A 113 6.69 3.75 2.08
C PHE A 113 8.17 3.47 2.32
N PHE A 114 8.93 3.05 1.31
CA PHE A 114 10.39 2.98 1.41
C PHE A 114 11.01 4.34 1.72
N ASN A 115 10.53 5.43 1.09
CA ASN A 115 11.02 6.78 1.38
C ASN A 115 10.70 7.22 2.81
N LEU A 116 9.59 6.78 3.40
CA LEU A 116 9.31 7.01 4.82
C LEU A 116 10.28 6.26 5.75
N LEU A 117 10.70 5.05 5.37
CA LEU A 117 11.68 4.24 6.13
C LEU A 117 13.10 4.78 6.00
N TYR A 118 13.47 5.18 4.78
CA TYR A 118 14.82 5.58 4.39
C TYR A 118 14.74 6.92 3.64
N PRO A 119 14.50 8.04 4.34
CA PRO A 119 14.34 9.35 3.71
C PRO A 119 15.63 9.86 3.07
N GLU A 120 16.78 9.32 3.50
CA GLU A 120 18.10 9.66 2.99
C GLU A 120 18.71 8.41 2.33
N VAL A 121 19.09 8.54 1.06
CA VAL A 121 19.80 7.49 0.32
C VAL A 121 21.17 8.02 -0.05
N SER A 122 22.23 7.37 0.44
CA SER A 122 23.60 7.69 0.04
C SER A 122 23.94 6.96 -1.25
N LEU A 123 23.90 7.67 -2.38
CA LEU A 123 24.39 7.15 -3.65
C LEU A 123 25.90 7.35 -3.73
N HIS A 124 26.65 6.30 -3.37
CA HIS A 124 28.11 6.33 -3.23
C HIS A 124 28.85 6.83 -4.50
N PHE A 125 28.26 6.63 -5.69
CA PHE A 125 28.83 7.06 -6.98
C PHE A 125 28.69 8.57 -7.26
N MET A 126 27.79 9.31 -6.60
CA MET A 126 27.72 10.78 -6.71
C MET A 126 28.81 11.49 -5.90
N ASN A 127 29.46 10.80 -4.94
CA ASN A 127 30.53 11.38 -4.14
C ASN A 127 31.90 11.33 -4.84
N LYS A 128 32.05 10.60 -5.95
CA LYS A 128 33.33 10.50 -6.69
C LYS A 128 33.69 11.77 -7.49
N ASN A 129 32.73 12.64 -7.78
CA ASN A 129 32.95 13.86 -8.57
C ASN A 129 33.27 15.11 -7.71
N LYS A 130 33.65 14.92 -6.44
CA LYS A 130 34.01 16.01 -5.52
C LYS A 130 35.50 15.99 -5.11
N SER A 131 36.37 15.38 -5.91
CA SER A 131 37.83 15.42 -5.74
C SER A 131 38.49 16.30 -6.78
#